data_AF-A0A9E4X918-F1
#
_entry.id   AF-A0A9E4X918-F1
#
_cell.length_a   1.000
_cell.length_b   1.000
_cell.length_c   1.000
_cell.angle_alpha   90.00
_cell.angle_beta   90.00
_cell.angle_gamma   90.00
#
_symmetry.space_group_name_H-M   'P 1'
#
loop_
_entity.id
_entity.type
_entity.pdbx_description
1 polymer ?
#
loop_
_entity_poly.entity_id
_entity_poly.type
_entity_poly.pdbx_seq_one_letter_code
_entity_poly.pdbx_strand_id
1 'polypeptide(L)' 'SSDDRLVPPEESEQLYANAGEPKKLVVLKGVGHYEVYAEPAFSQVMDETVAWFQKYLPAKG' A
#
# COMPACT_ATOMS: atom_id res chain seq x y z
N SER A 1 -4.28 -4.97 3.80
CA SER A 1 -3.92 -4.70 5.22
C SER A 1 -3.97 -6.02 5.99
N SER A 2 -3.64 -6.05 7.29
CA SER A 2 -3.59 -7.35 8.01
C SER A 2 -4.93 -7.88 8.52
N ASP A 3 -6.00 -7.07 8.56
CA ASP A 3 -7.38 -7.50 8.89
C ASP A 3 -8.32 -7.30 7.69
N ASP A 4 -7.77 -7.42 6.48
CA ASP A 4 -8.58 -7.45 5.27
C ASP A 4 -9.29 -8.80 5.18
N ARG A 5 -10.63 -8.77 5.25
CA ARG A 5 -11.49 -9.97 5.21
C ARG A 5 -12.09 -10.21 3.83
N LEU A 6 -11.85 -9.31 2.87
CA LEU A 6 -12.31 -9.43 1.49
C LEU A 6 -11.20 -9.89 0.56
N VAL A 7 -9.98 -9.43 0.81
CA VAL A 7 -8.78 -9.83 0.08
C VAL A 7 -7.77 -10.36 1.10
N PRO A 8 -7.56 -11.67 1.19
CA PRO A 8 -6.57 -12.25 2.09
C PRO A 8 -5.16 -11.65 1.86
N PRO A 9 -4.39 -11.34 2.92
CA PRO A 9 -3.04 -10.79 2.79
C PRO A 9 -2.11 -11.60 1.87
N GLU A 10 -2.27 -12.92 1.86
CA GLU A 10 -1.47 -13.86 1.08
C GLU A 10 -1.59 -13.63 -0.43
N GLU A 11 -2.75 -13.16 -0.91
CA GLU A 11 -2.92 -12.81 -2.34
C GLU A 11 -2.08 -11.58 -2.70
N SER A 12 -2.03 -10.59 -1.81
CA SER A 12 -1.19 -9.39 -2.00
C SER A 12 0.31 -9.75 -1.97
N GLU A 13 0.71 -10.68 -1.11
CA GLU A 13 2.09 -11.18 -1.04
C GLU A 13 2.50 -11.91 -2.32
N GLN A 14 1.61 -12.73 -2.88
CA GLN A 14 1.84 -13.42 -4.15
C GLN A 14 1.95 -12.42 -5.32
N LEU A 15 1.07 -11.42 -5.38
CA LEU A 15 1.15 -10.36 -6.38
C LEU A 15 2.48 -9.60 -6.27
N TYR A 16 2.89 -9.27 -5.05
CA TYR A 16 4.18 -8.62 -4.80
C TYR A 16 5.35 -9.49 -5.27
N ALA A 17 5.37 -10.79 -4.93
CA ALA A 17 6.43 -11.71 -5.35
C ALA A 17 6.58 -11.81 -6.87
N ASN A 18 5.47 -11.72 -7.60
CA ASN A 18 5.44 -11.83 -9.07
C ASN A 18 5.64 -10.49 -9.81
N ALA A 19 5.67 -9.36 -9.12
CA ALA A 19 5.84 -8.05 -9.73
C ALA A 19 7.32 -7.72 -10.06
N GLY A 20 7.55 -6.89 -11.08
CA GLY A 20 8.87 -6.37 -11.42
C GLY A 20 9.40 -5.32 -10.44
N GLU A 21 10.69 -4.98 -10.55
CA GLU A 21 11.31 -3.91 -9.76
C GLU A 21 11.29 -2.55 -10.50
N PRO A 22 11.21 -1.41 -9.78
CA PRO A 22 11.11 -1.29 -8.33
C PRO A 22 9.68 -1.54 -7.81
N LYS A 23 9.56 -2.29 -6.70
CA LYS A 23 8.28 -2.53 -6.01
C LYS A 23 8.39 -2.35 -4.49
N LYS A 24 7.24 -2.09 -3.84
CA LYS A 24 7.11 -2.02 -2.38
C LYS A 24 5.76 -2.58 -1.94
N LEU A 25 5.76 -3.40 -0.88
CA LEU A 25 4.57 -3.85 -0.17
C LEU A 25 4.55 -3.21 1.22
N VAL A 26 3.46 -2.51 1.55
CA VAL A 26 3.23 -1.93 2.88
C VAL A 26 2.04 -2.62 3.53
N VAL A 27 2.22 -3.09 4.76
CA VAL A 27 1.15 -3.74 5.53
C VAL A 27 0.73 -2.84 6.69
N LEU A 28 -0.47 -2.27 6.59
CA LEU A 28 -1.10 -1.56 7.71
C LEU A 28 -1.73 -2.58 8.67
N LYS A 29 -1.22 -2.62 9.91
CA LYS A 29 -1.67 -3.56 10.94
C LYS A 29 -2.99 -3.10 11.57
N GLY A 30 -3.94 -4.02 11.70
CA GLY A 30 -5.22 -3.77 12.38
C GLY A 30 -6.15 -2.82 11.63
N VAL A 31 -5.91 -2.58 10.34
CA VAL A 31 -6.79 -1.80 9.46
C VAL A 31 -7.56 -2.77 8.58
N GLY A 32 -8.88 -2.65 8.52
CA GLY A 32 -9.74 -3.44 7.64
C GLY A 32 -9.78 -2.92 6.19
N HIS A 33 -10.39 -3.69 5.28
CA HIS A 33 -10.45 -3.37 3.85
C HIS A 33 -10.96 -1.94 3.56
N TYR A 34 -12.04 -1.51 4.22
CA TYR A 34 -12.63 -0.20 4.00
C TYR A 34 -12.05 0.89 4.91
N GLU A 35 -11.42 0.50 6.02
CA GLU A 35 -10.85 1.45 6.98
C GLU A 35 -9.64 2.18 6.40
N VAL A 36 -8.96 1.61 5.40
CA VAL A 36 -7.87 2.28 4.66
C VAL A 36 -8.29 3.60 4.00
N TYR A 37 -9.59 3.80 3.77
CA TYR A 37 -10.14 5.02 3.18
C TYR A 37 -10.58 6.06 4.22
N ALA A 38 -10.44 5.76 5.51
CA ALA A 38 -10.82 6.63 6.61
C ALA A 38 -9.61 7.03 7.46
N GLU A 39 -9.70 8.16 8.15
CA GLU A 39 -8.65 8.56 9.09
C GLU A 39 -8.64 7.65 10.33
N PRO A 40 -7.46 7.35 10.90
CA PRO A 40 -6.13 7.86 10.52
C PRO A 40 -5.39 7.01 9.48
N ALA A 41 -5.99 5.92 8.99
CA ALA A 41 -5.32 5.00 8.07
C ALA A 41 -5.12 5.61 6.69
N PHE A 42 -6.06 6.45 6.23
CA PHE A 42 -5.97 7.13 4.94
C PHE A 42 -4.71 7.99 4.84
N SER A 43 -4.40 8.80 5.86
CA SER A 43 -3.16 9.58 5.89
C SER A 43 -1.92 8.68 5.74
N GLN A 44 -1.87 7.53 6.43
CA GLN A 44 -0.75 6.58 6.32
C GLN A 44 -0.60 6.01 4.91
N VAL A 45 -1.72 5.70 4.22
CA VAL A 45 -1.70 5.25 2.82
C VAL A 45 -1.16 6.35 1.91
N MET A 46 -1.64 7.58 2.09
CA MET A 46 -1.25 8.71 1.25
C MET A 46 0.23 9.08 1.42
N ASP A 47 0.74 9.10 2.65
CA ASP A 47 2.15 9.39 2.95
C ASP A 47 3.09 8.41 2.23
N GLU A 48 2.79 7.11 2.32
CA GLU A 48 3.58 6.06 1.65
C GLU A 48 3.51 6.16 0.13
N THR A 49 2.33 6.45 -0.42
CA THR A 49 2.10 6.58 -1.86
C THR A 49 2.82 7.80 -2.44
N VAL A 50 2.70 8.96 -1.80
CA VAL A 50 3.33 10.21 -2.26
C VAL A 50 4.85 10.08 -2.19
N ALA A 51 5.40 9.55 -1.10
CA ALA A 51 6.84 9.34 -0.96
C ALA A 51 7.39 8.41 -2.06
N TRP A 52 6.65 7.36 -2.41
CA TRP A 52 7.04 6.45 -3.50
C TRP A 52 7.04 7.16 -4.86
N PHE A 53 5.98 7.91 -5.19
CA PHE A 53 5.89 8.63 -6.46
C PHE A 53 6.94 9.74 -6.57
N GLN A 54 7.22 10.47 -5.50
CA GLN A 54 8.31 11.46 -5.52
C GLN A 54 9.66 10.84 -5.85
N LYS A 55 9.92 9.61 -5.37
CA LYS A 55 11.17 8.89 -5.61
C LYS A 55 11.29 8.35 -7.04
N TYR A 56 10.23 7.77 -7.59
CA TYR A 56 10.29 7.02 -8.85
C TYR A 56 9.61 7.71 -10.04
N LEU A 57 8.80 8.73 -9.80
CA LEU A 57 8.11 9.55 -10.79
C LEU A 57 8.25 11.05 -10.46
N PRO A 58 9.49 11.58 -10.32
CA PRO A 58 9.68 12.99 -10.02
C PRO A 58 9.11 13.86 -11.15
N ALA A 59 8.55 15.03 -10.80
CA ALA A 59 8.15 16.01 -11.79
C ALA A 59 9.35 16.36 -12.68
N LYS A 60 9.13 16.47 -13.99
CA LYS A 60 10.16 16.99 -14.90
C LYS A 60 10.38 18.46 -14.55
N GLY A 61 11.61 18.80 -14.16
CA GLY A 61 12.05 20.19 -14.00
C GLY A 61 12.12 20.93 -15.32
#